data_AF-A0A7Y4WD69-F1
#
_entry.id   AF-A0A7Y4WD69-F1
#
_cell.length_a   1.000
_cell.length_b   1.000
_cell.length_c   1.000
_cell.angle_alpha   90.00
_cell.angle_beta   90.00
_cell.angle_gamma   90.00
#
_symmetry.space_group_name_H-M   'P 1'
#
loop_
_entity.id
_entity.type
_entity.pdbx_description
1 polymer ?
#
loop_
_entity_poly.entity_id
_entity_poly.type
_entity_poly.pdbx_seq_one_letter_code
_entity_poly.pdbx_strand_id
1 'polypeptide(L)'
;MIEALIGAAVGVLTIASARFIRGERWLYSLGLLTLPSLYASFALQAGEQAVGVREMIYGVPFIVAGLVFTLVSVRHSAVVVGVFWLLHGLYDLAHSQLFTNPGVPAWYPIFCFVVDAVIGVYLLWLSRRIPDANLRRA
;
A
#
# COMPACT_ATOMS: atom_id res chain seq x y z
N MET A 1 18.62 -3.39 7.41
CA MET A 1 18.60 -4.71 6.71
C MET A 1 17.50 -5.61 7.27
N ILE A 2 17.33 -5.67 8.60
CA ILE A 2 16.29 -6.48 9.24
C ILE A 2 14.88 -6.00 8.85
N GLU A 3 14.68 -4.69 8.79
CA GLU A 3 13.44 -4.02 8.40
C GLU A 3 12.96 -4.47 7.01
N ALA A 4 13.90 -4.56 6.06
CA ALA A 4 13.62 -5.01 4.70
C ALA A 4 13.26 -6.51 4.66
N LEU A 5 13.95 -7.35 5.43
CA LEU A 5 13.63 -8.78 5.52
C LEU A 5 12.25 -9.01 6.13
N ILE A 6 11.92 -8.27 7.19
CA ILE A 6 10.60 -8.32 7.83
C ILE A 6 9.52 -7.80 6.86
N GLY A 7 9.78 -6.68 6.17
CA GLY A 7 8.88 -6.14 5.14
C GLY A 7 8.60 -7.15 4.03
N ALA A 8 9.65 -7.82 3.54
CA ALA A 8 9.49 -8.87 2.53
C ALA A 8 8.67 -10.06 3.05
N ALA A 9 8.94 -10.51 4.28
CA ALA A 9 8.17 -11.57 4.92
C ALA A 9 6.69 -11.18 5.07
N VAL A 10 6.38 -9.97 5.53
CA VAL A 10 5.01 -9.45 5.66
C VAL A 10 4.33 -9.33 4.31
N GLY A 11 5.02 -8.86 3.27
CA GLY A 11 4.50 -8.81 1.91
C GLY A 11 4.12 -10.20 1.38
N VAL A 12 5.00 -11.19 1.56
CA VAL A 12 4.75 -12.59 1.16
C VAL A 12 3.61 -13.19 1.97
N LEU A 13 3.55 -12.96 3.28
CA LEU A 13 2.47 -13.43 4.14
C LEU A 13 1.13 -12.80 3.77
N THR A 14 1.12 -11.52 3.40
CA THR A 14 -0.08 -10.83 2.89
C THR A 14 -0.57 -11.49 1.61
N ILE A 15 0.33 -11.81 0.68
CA ILE A 15 0.00 -12.51 -0.56
C ILE A 15 -0.55 -13.91 -0.28
N ALA A 16 0.12 -14.68 0.58
CA ALA A 16 -0.31 -16.02 0.95
C ALA A 16 -1.70 -16.00 1.62
N SER A 17 -1.92 -15.06 2.54
CA SER A 17 -3.20 -14.86 3.22
C SER A 17 -4.30 -14.49 2.23
N ALA A 18 -4.02 -13.56 1.31
CA ALA A 18 -4.97 -13.16 0.28
C ALA A 18 -5.41 -14.34 -0.59
N ARG A 19 -4.48 -15.21 -0.99
CA ARG A 19 -4.80 -16.42 -1.76
C ARG A 19 -5.57 -17.45 -0.94
N PHE A 20 -5.21 -17.63 0.32
CA PHE A 20 -5.83 -18.62 1.20
C PHE A 20 -7.32 -18.30 1.46
N ILE A 21 -7.64 -17.03 1.69
CA ILE A 21 -9.02 -16.59 1.98
C ILE A 21 -9.79 -16.14 0.73
N ARG A 22 -9.20 -16.29 -0.47
CA ARG A 22 -9.75 -15.82 -1.76
C ARG A 22 -10.11 -14.33 -1.72
N GLY A 23 -9.21 -13.55 -1.10
CA GLY A 23 -9.37 -12.14 -0.80
C GLY A 23 -8.54 -11.18 -1.65
N GLU A 24 -8.01 -11.64 -2.77
CA GLU A 24 -7.11 -10.89 -3.66
C GLU A 24 -7.66 -9.51 -4.01
N ARG A 25 -8.92 -9.41 -4.40
CA ARG A 25 -9.52 -8.10 -4.69
C ARG A 25 -9.51 -7.16 -3.49
N TRP A 26 -10.04 -7.60 -2.35
CA TRP A 26 -10.33 -6.70 -1.25
C TRP A 26 -9.09 -6.41 -0.40
N LEU A 27 -8.21 -7.39 -0.15
CA LEU A 27 -7.00 -7.17 0.64
C LEU A 27 -6.07 -6.17 -0.02
N TYR A 28 -5.77 -6.36 -1.32
CA TYR A 28 -4.85 -5.46 -2.02
C TYR A 28 -5.43 -4.06 -2.23
N SER A 29 -6.75 -3.95 -2.45
CA SER A 29 -7.39 -2.65 -2.67
C SER A 29 -7.64 -1.91 -1.36
N LEU A 30 -8.10 -2.59 -0.30
CA LEU A 30 -8.27 -1.99 1.03
C LEU A 30 -6.92 -1.65 1.68
N GLY A 31 -5.86 -2.40 1.38
CA GLY A 31 -4.51 -2.08 1.83
C GLY A 31 -4.11 -0.63 1.51
N LEU A 32 -4.45 -0.13 0.31
CA LEU A 32 -4.18 1.25 -0.09
C LEU A 32 -4.83 2.32 0.82
N LEU A 33 -5.94 2.01 1.50
CA LEU A 33 -6.56 2.94 2.47
C LEU A 33 -5.75 3.00 3.77
N THR A 34 -5.13 1.88 4.14
CA THR A 34 -4.41 1.76 5.41
C THR A 34 -3.10 2.54 5.38
N LEU A 35 -2.46 2.64 4.21
CA LEU A 35 -1.14 3.26 4.03
C LEU A 35 -1.08 4.70 4.58
N PRO A 36 -1.85 5.68 4.04
CA PRO A 36 -1.82 7.05 4.59
C PRO A 36 -2.43 7.15 5.99
N SER A 37 -3.36 6.25 6.33
CA SER A 37 -3.98 6.23 7.67
C SER A 37 -2.98 5.87 8.76
N LEU A 38 -2.02 4.98 8.48
CA LEU A 38 -0.96 4.62 9.41
C LEU A 38 0.00 5.79 9.64
N TYR A 39 0.45 6.46 8.56
CA TYR A 39 1.27 7.67 8.65
C TYR A 39 0.58 8.81 9.43
N ALA A 40 -0.70 9.04 9.15
CA ALA A 40 -1.50 9.99 9.91
C ALA A 40 -1.57 9.58 11.39
N SER A 41 -1.77 8.29 11.70
CA SER A 41 -1.82 7.80 13.08
C SER A 41 -0.50 8.02 13.85
N PHE A 42 0.65 7.92 13.18
CA PHE A 42 1.94 8.23 13.78
C PHE A 42 2.05 9.72 14.14
N ALA A 43 1.63 10.61 13.24
CA ALA A 43 1.61 12.04 13.52
C ALA A 43 0.68 12.37 14.70
N LEU A 44 -0.50 11.76 14.75
CA LEU A 44 -1.46 11.95 15.84
C LEU A 44 -0.89 11.49 17.19
N GLN A 45 -0.21 10.34 17.24
CA GLN A 45 0.46 9.84 18.44
C GLN A 45 1.58 10.75 18.92
N ALA A 46 2.25 11.46 18.01
CA ALA A 46 3.25 12.47 18.31
C ALA A 46 2.66 13.85 18.68
N GLY A 47 1.33 14.00 18.71
CA GLY A 47 0.66 15.28 18.98
C GLY A 47 0.59 16.23 17.78
N GLU A 48 1.02 15.80 16.60
CA GLU A 48 1.18 16.60 15.40
C GLU A 48 -0.04 16.52 14.47
N GLN A 49 -1.17 17.09 14.91
CA GLN A 49 -2.45 17.05 14.19
C GLN A 49 -2.35 17.60 12.76
N ALA A 50 -1.65 18.72 12.58
CA ALA A 50 -1.48 19.37 11.27
C ALA A 50 -0.67 18.48 10.30
N VAL A 51 0.30 17.74 10.81
CA VAL A 51 1.06 16.77 10.01
C VAL A 51 0.18 15.58 9.64
N GLY A 52 -0.64 15.08 10.56
CA GLY A 52 -1.60 14.01 10.27
C GLY A 52 -2.59 14.38 9.15
N VAL A 53 -3.07 15.63 9.12
CA VAL A 53 -3.90 16.13 8.01
C VAL A 53 -3.11 16.15 6.70
N ARG A 54 -1.83 16.54 6.71
CA ARG A 54 -0.98 16.50 5.50
C ARG A 54 -0.81 15.09 4.98
N GLU A 55 -0.56 14.10 5.84
CA GLU A 55 -0.49 12.69 5.45
C GLU A 55 -1.77 12.25 4.74
N MET A 56 -2.94 12.65 5.24
CA MET A 56 -4.22 12.35 4.60
C MET A 56 -4.38 13.03 3.25
N ILE A 57 -3.91 14.28 3.09
CA ILE A 57 -3.95 15.02 1.82
C ILE A 57 -3.11 14.31 0.76
N TYR A 58 -1.86 13.95 1.09
CA TYR A 58 -1.01 13.16 0.18
C TYR A 58 -1.56 11.74 -0.04
N GLY A 59 -2.31 11.23 0.94
CA GLY A 59 -3.00 9.95 0.92
C GLY A 59 -4.21 9.85 0.00
N VAL A 60 -4.81 10.98 -0.40
CA VAL A 60 -6.08 11.00 -1.18
C VAL A 60 -6.05 10.08 -2.40
N PRO A 61 -5.02 10.10 -3.27
CA PRO A 61 -4.99 9.22 -4.44
C PRO A 61 -5.09 7.73 -4.08
N PHE A 62 -4.41 7.30 -3.01
CA PHE A 62 -4.41 5.90 -2.56
C PHE A 62 -5.76 5.50 -1.97
N ILE A 63 -6.38 6.38 -1.18
CA ILE A 63 -7.71 6.17 -0.60
C ILE A 63 -8.76 6.05 -1.70
N VAL A 64 -8.74 6.97 -2.66
CA VAL A 64 -9.67 6.96 -3.80
C VAL A 64 -9.49 5.70 -4.63
N ALA A 65 -8.24 5.36 -4.99
CA ALA A 65 -7.95 4.15 -5.75
C ALA A 65 -8.43 2.89 -5.00
N GLY A 66 -8.07 2.77 -3.71
CA GLY A 66 -8.47 1.63 -2.90
C GLY A 66 -9.99 1.50 -2.75
N LEU A 67 -10.73 2.60 -2.55
CA LEU A 67 -12.20 2.57 -2.48
C LEU A 67 -12.81 2.15 -3.82
N VAL A 68 -12.36 2.75 -4.92
CA VAL A 68 -12.87 2.44 -6.26
C VAL A 68 -12.63 0.98 -6.64
N PHE A 69 -11.39 0.47 -6.49
CA PHE A 69 -11.07 -0.91 -6.87
C PHE A 69 -11.56 -1.95 -5.86
N THR A 70 -11.81 -1.54 -4.61
CA THR A 70 -12.55 -2.37 -3.67
C THR A 70 -14.00 -2.51 -4.12
N LEU A 71 -14.70 -1.45 -4.51
CA LEU A 71 -16.15 -1.50 -4.75
C LEU A 71 -16.55 -1.86 -6.19
N VAL A 72 -15.75 -1.47 -7.16
CA VAL A 72 -16.03 -1.60 -8.60
C VAL A 72 -15.19 -2.72 -9.22
N SER A 73 -15.72 -3.36 -10.28
CA SER A 73 -14.97 -4.35 -11.07
C SER A 73 -14.52 -3.68 -12.35
N VAL A 74 -13.22 -3.52 -12.56
CA VAL A 74 -12.69 -2.86 -13.75
C VAL A 74 -11.61 -3.75 -14.37
N ARG A 75 -11.55 -3.79 -15.70
CA ARG A 75 -10.41 -4.36 -16.42
C ARG A 75 -9.11 -3.69 -15.94
N HIS A 76 -8.03 -4.44 -15.89
CA HIS A 76 -6.71 -3.97 -15.45
C HIS A 76 -6.63 -3.51 -13.99
N SER A 77 -7.59 -3.85 -13.12
CA SER A 77 -7.51 -3.47 -11.71
C SER A 77 -6.25 -4.01 -11.01
N ALA A 78 -5.74 -5.18 -11.40
CA ALA A 78 -4.49 -5.71 -10.85
C ALA A 78 -3.28 -4.82 -11.20
N VAL A 79 -3.26 -4.29 -12.43
CA VAL A 79 -2.20 -3.37 -12.87
C VAL A 79 -2.27 -2.07 -12.09
N VAL A 80 -3.46 -1.45 -12.04
CA VAL A 80 -3.62 -0.14 -11.39
C VAL A 80 -3.32 -0.23 -9.90
N VAL A 81 -3.92 -1.20 -9.18
CA VAL A 81 -3.66 -1.39 -7.75
C VAL A 81 -2.18 -1.69 -7.52
N GLY A 82 -1.56 -2.54 -8.33
CA GLY A 82 -0.11 -2.82 -8.24
C GLY A 82 0.76 -1.58 -8.43
N VAL A 83 0.45 -0.71 -9.39
CA VAL A 83 1.15 0.57 -9.58
C VAL A 83 0.98 1.50 -8.38
N PHE A 84 -0.21 1.59 -7.80
CA PHE A 84 -0.44 2.41 -6.61
C PHE A 84 0.37 1.90 -5.40
N TRP A 85 0.50 0.59 -5.20
CA TRP A 85 1.42 0.05 -4.19
C TRP A 85 2.87 0.50 -4.44
N LEU A 86 3.37 0.37 -5.68
CA LEU A 86 4.74 0.82 -6.00
C LEU A 86 4.93 2.32 -5.85
N LEU A 87 3.94 3.13 -6.21
CA LEU A 87 3.97 4.58 -6.00
C LEU A 87 4.00 4.94 -4.51
N HIS A 88 3.30 4.18 -3.67
CA HIS A 88 3.39 4.37 -2.22
C HIS A 88 4.78 4.00 -1.70
N GLY A 89 5.37 2.89 -2.16
CA GLY A 89 6.73 2.56 -1.78
C GLY A 89 7.75 3.65 -2.18
N LEU A 90 7.56 4.28 -3.35
CA LEU A 90 8.37 5.45 -3.73
C LEU A 90 8.10 6.66 -2.83
N TYR A 91 6.86 6.87 -2.42
CA TYR A 91 6.50 7.88 -1.43
C TYR A 91 7.23 7.64 -0.10
N ASP A 92 7.33 6.40 0.40
CA ASP A 92 8.07 6.09 1.63
C ASP A 92 9.54 6.55 1.55
N LEU A 93 10.19 6.35 0.40
CA LEU A 93 11.58 6.76 0.19
C LEU A 93 11.75 8.27 0.06
N ALA A 94 10.75 8.96 -0.49
CA ALA A 94 10.76 10.41 -0.69
C ALA A 94 10.11 11.20 0.45
N HIS A 95 9.46 10.53 1.41
CA HIS A 95 8.59 11.11 2.44
C HIS A 95 9.27 12.27 3.19
N SER A 96 10.50 12.02 3.66
CA SER A 96 11.29 13.00 4.41
C SER A 96 11.67 14.26 3.62
N GLN A 97 11.60 14.21 2.29
CA GLN A 97 11.84 15.35 1.41
C GLN A 97 10.57 16.19 1.18
N LEU A 98 9.39 15.60 1.35
CA LEU A 98 8.11 16.29 1.21
C LEU A 98 7.76 17.08 2.47
N PHE A 99 7.85 16.45 3.63
CA PHE A 99 7.71 17.07 4.95
C PHE A 99 8.16 16.13 6.07
N THR A 100 8.46 16.67 7.25
CA THR A 100 8.84 15.88 8.41
C THR A 100 7.61 15.42 9.19
N ASN A 101 7.52 14.12 9.46
CA ASN A 101 6.58 13.56 10.42
C ASN A 101 7.37 12.94 11.60
N PRO A 102 7.48 13.63 12.75
CA PRO A 102 8.29 13.16 13.86
C PRO A 102 7.74 11.90 14.54
N GLY A 103 6.48 11.54 14.27
CA GLY A 103 5.88 10.31 14.79
C GLY A 103 6.30 9.06 14.02
N VAL A 104 6.80 9.17 12.79
CA VAL A 104 7.19 8.02 11.97
C VAL A 104 8.48 7.42 12.51
N PRO A 105 8.49 6.15 12.95
CA PRO A 105 9.71 5.51 13.38
C PRO A 105 10.71 5.39 12.23
N ALA A 106 12.01 5.58 12.49
CA ALA A 106 13.05 5.57 11.46
C ALA A 106 13.12 4.26 10.63
N TRP A 107 12.67 3.14 11.20
CA TRP A 107 12.63 1.84 10.51
C TRP A 107 11.42 1.66 9.58
N TYR A 108 10.35 2.44 9.79
CA TYR A 108 9.05 2.21 9.16
C TYR A 108 9.06 2.45 7.64
N PRO A 109 9.67 3.53 7.10
CA PRO A 109 9.64 3.77 5.65
C PRO A 109 10.30 2.66 4.83
N ILE A 110 11.44 2.12 5.28
CA ILE A 110 12.11 1.01 4.59
C ILE A 110 11.30 -0.28 4.71
N PHE A 111 10.69 -0.54 5.87
CA PHE A 111 9.79 -1.68 6.05
C PHE A 111 8.60 -1.60 5.08
N CYS A 112 7.89 -0.46 5.06
CA CYS A 112 6.70 -0.24 4.23
C CYS A 112 7.05 -0.31 2.74
N PHE A 113 8.11 0.37 2.31
CA PHE A 113 8.62 0.30 0.93
C PHE A 113 8.80 -1.14 0.43
N VAL A 114 9.35 -2.04 1.26
CA VAL A 114 9.58 -3.42 0.83
C VAL A 114 8.28 -4.23 0.81
N VAL A 115 7.35 -4.01 1.74
CA VAL A 115 6.00 -4.60 1.68
C VAL A 115 5.33 -4.21 0.36
N ASP A 116 5.38 -2.92 0.05
CA ASP A 116 4.76 -2.33 -1.13
C ASP A 116 5.39 -2.84 -2.43
N ALA A 117 6.71 -2.95 -2.47
CA ALA A 117 7.43 -3.50 -3.61
C ALA A 117 7.04 -4.96 -3.86
N VAL A 118 7.00 -5.78 -2.80
CA VAL A 118 6.62 -7.20 -2.91
C VAL A 118 5.19 -7.36 -3.43
N ILE A 119 4.23 -6.64 -2.84
CA ILE A 119 2.82 -6.71 -3.24
C ILE A 119 2.62 -6.13 -4.64
N GLY A 120 3.19 -4.96 -4.91
CA GLY A 120 3.08 -4.27 -6.20
C GLY A 120 3.66 -5.09 -7.35
N VAL A 121 4.87 -5.64 -7.20
CA VAL A 121 5.48 -6.52 -8.20
C VAL A 121 4.67 -7.80 -8.40
N TYR A 122 4.18 -8.41 -7.31
CA TYR A 122 3.32 -9.59 -7.40
C TYR A 122 2.03 -9.29 -8.20
N LEU A 123 1.40 -8.14 -7.96
CA LEU A 123 0.18 -7.75 -8.67
C LEU A 123 0.40 -7.51 -10.17
N LEU A 124 1.53 -6.90 -10.54
CA LEU A 124 1.93 -6.75 -11.95
C LEU A 124 2.26 -8.08 -12.63
N TRP A 125 2.77 -9.05 -11.88
CA TRP A 125 2.94 -10.41 -12.36
C TRP A 125 1.60 -11.12 -12.51
N LEU A 126 0.72 -11.02 -11.51
CA LEU A 126 -0.60 -11.64 -11.47
C LEU A 126 -1.50 -11.11 -12.58
N SER A 127 -1.40 -9.83 -12.92
CA SER A 127 -2.17 -9.22 -13.99
C SER A 127 -1.95 -9.88 -15.36
N ARG A 128 -0.80 -10.54 -15.56
CA ARG A 128 -0.50 -11.30 -16.79
C ARG A 128 -1.04 -12.73 -16.77
N ARG A 129 -1.57 -13.19 -15.64
CA ARG A 129 -2.03 -14.56 -15.39
C ARG A 129 -3.55 -14.66 -15.32
N ILE A 130 -4.25 -13.54 -15.08
CA ILE A 130 -5.70 -13.50 -14.84
C ILE A 130 -6.44 -12.82 -16.00
N PRO A 131 -7.66 -13.24 -16.36
CA PRO A 131 -8.42 -12.66 -17.46
C PRO A 131 -8.67 -11.16 -17.27
N ASP A 132 -8.45 -10.38 -18.34
CA ASP A 132 -8.57 -8.91 -18.36
C ASP A 132 -7.75 -8.18 -17.29
N ALA A 133 -6.76 -8.84 -16.67
CA ALA A 133 -6.04 -8.33 -15.51
C ALA A 133 -6.97 -7.84 -14.37
N ASN A 134 -8.16 -8.46 -14.26
CA ASN A 134 -9.19 -8.05 -13.30
C ASN A 134 -9.07 -8.87 -12.02
N LEU A 135 -8.78 -8.20 -10.88
CA LEU A 135 -8.63 -8.82 -9.56
C LEU A 135 -9.85 -9.60 -9.07
N ARG A 136 -11.05 -9.35 -9.63
CA ARG A 136 -12.24 -10.16 -9.31
C ARG A 136 -12.20 -11.55 -9.92
N ARG A 137 -11.31 -11.76 -10.89
CA ARG A 137 -11.13 -13.02 -11.61
C ARG A 137 -9.79 -13.69 -11.25
N ALA A 138 -9.14 -13.21 -10.18
CA ALA A 138 -7.92 -13.80 -9.64
C ALA A 138 -8.20 -15.11 -8.91
#